data_AF-A0A450XZJ0-F1
#
_entry.id   AF-A0A450XZJ0-F1
#
_cell.length_a   1.000
_cell.length_b   1.000
_cell.length_c   1.000
_cell.angle_alpha   90.00
_cell.angle_beta   90.00
_cell.angle_gamma   90.00
#
_symmetry.space_group_name_H-M   'P 1'
#
loop_
_entity.id
_entity.type
_entity.pdbx_description
1 polymer ?
#
loop_
_entity_poly.entity_id
_entity_poly.type
_entity_poly.pdbx_seq_one_letter_code
_entity_poly.pdbx_strand_id
1 'polypeptide(L)' 'MTQTRYATYDGHVFTPENDADLLPDRCYSIRVEI' A
#
# COMPACT_ATOMS: atom_id res chain seq x y z
N MET A 1 -16.19 -0.39 4.21
CA MET A 1 -15.66 0.84 3.58
C MET A 1 -14.22 0.57 3.23
N THR A 2 -13.87 0.55 1.94
CA THR A 2 -12.49 0.26 1.50
C THR A 2 -11.75 1.59 1.43
N GLN A 3 -10.74 1.79 2.27
CA GLN A 3 -9.84 2.94 2.17
C GLN A 3 -8.78 2.63 1.13
N THR A 4 -8.78 3.38 0.03
CA THR A 4 -7.65 3.39 -0.90
C THR A 4 -6.56 4.26 -0.29
N ARG A 5 -5.34 3.72 -0.19
CA ARG A 5 -4.15 4.47 0.24
C ARG A 5 -3.15 4.50 -0.90
N TYR A 6 -2.48 5.63 -1.04
CA TYR A 6 -1.39 5.78 -1.99
C TYR A 6 -0.07 5.37 -1.35
N ALA A 7 0.81 4.80 -2.16
CA ALA A 7 2.12 4.32 -1.75
C ALA A 7 3.13 4.60 -2.85
N THR A 8 4.33 4.96 -2.43
CA THR A 8 5.46 5.16 -3.33
C THR A 8 6.21 3.85 -3.49
N TYR A 9 6.60 3.52 -4.73
CA TYR A 9 7.39 2.33 -5.03
C TYR A 9 8.86 2.70 -5.25
N ASP A 10 9.74 2.24 -4.36
CA ASP A 10 11.20 2.49 -4.44
C ASP A 10 11.94 1.46 -5.32
N GLY A 11 11.22 0.67 -6.12
CA GLY A 11 11.81 -0.42 -6.92
C GLY A 11 11.91 -1.76 -6.19
N HIS A 12 11.66 -1.79 -4.88
CA HIS A 12 11.71 -3.00 -4.05
C HIS A 12 10.52 -3.15 -3.11
N VAL A 13 10.07 -2.05 -2.51
CA VAL A 13 9.01 -2.04 -1.49
C VAL A 13 8.03 -0.91 -1.78
N PHE A 14 6.74 -1.17 -1.54
CA PHE A 14 5.70 -0.14 -1.53
C PHE A 14 5.63 0.47 -0.13
N THR A 15 5.96 1.74 -0.02
CA THR A 15 5.89 2.48 1.24
C THR A 15 4.65 3.36 1.21
N PRO A 16 3.65 3.14 2.08
CA PRO A 16 2.46 3.97 2.13
C PRO A 16 2.84 5.41 2.51
N GLU A 17 2.24 6.40 1.84
CA GLU A 17 2.57 7.82 2.06
C GLU A 17 2.06 8.34 3.42
N ASN A 18 1.10 7.65 4.01
CA ASN A 18 0.55 7.93 5.33
C ASN A 18 0.58 6.65 6.18
N ASP A 19 0.50 6.82 7.50
CA ASP A 19 0.38 5.70 8.43
C ASP A 19 -0.66 4.70 7.95
N ALA A 20 -0.17 3.49 7.68
CA ALA A 20 -1.00 2.41 7.25
C ALA A 20 -0.98 1.32 8.30
N ASP A 21 -2.10 1.15 9.02
CA ASP A 21 -2.38 0.00 9.87
C ASP A 21 -2.50 -1.30 9.05
N LEU A 22 -1.43 -1.65 8.33
CA LEU A 22 -1.28 -2.92 7.66
C LEU A 22 -0.88 -3.94 8.73
N LEU A 23 -1.69 -4.98 8.86
CA LEU A 23 -1.39 -6.06 9.79
C LEU A 23 -0.29 -6.94 9.17
N PRO A 24 0.67 -7.43 9.98
CA PRO A 24 1.59 -8.45 9.51
C PRO A 24 0.83 -9.68 9.03
N ASP A 25 1.39 -10.41 8.06
CA ASP A 25 0.83 -11.64 7.48
C ASP A 25 -0.50 -11.47 6.70
N ARG A 26 -0.87 -10.23 6.35
CA ARG A 26 -2.01 -9.95 5.46
C ARG A 26 -1.53 -9.65 4.04
N CYS A 27 -2.18 -10.28 3.05
CA CYS A 27 -2.06 -9.87 1.66
C CYS A 27 -3.04 -8.74 1.34
N TYR A 28 -2.53 -7.70 0.69
CA TYR A 28 -3.31 -6.56 0.20
C TYR A 28 -3.20 -6.50 -1.33
N SER A 29 -4.30 -6.16 -1.99
CA SER A 29 -4.31 -5.92 -3.44
C SER A 29 -3.81 -4.52 -3.73
N ILE A 30 -2.87 -4.41 -4.67
CA ILE A 30 -2.33 -3.14 -5.12
C ILE A 30 -2.88 -2.86 -6.51
N ARG A 31 -3.32 -1.62 -6.75
CA ARG A 31 -3.67 -1.12 -8.08
C ARG A 31 -2.63 -0.08 -8.47
N VAL A 32 -1.94 -0.32 -9.57
CA VAL A 32 -1.02 0.66 -10.17
C VAL A 32 -1.80 1.43 -11.23
N GLU A 33 -1.83 2.75 -11.11
CA GLU A 33 -2.40 3.66 -12.11
C GLU A 33 -1.25 4.25 -12.92
N ILE A 34 -1.36 4.21 -14.25
CA ILE A 34 -0.33 4.63 -15.23
C ILE A 34 -0.72 5.98 -15.81
#